data_AF-G1QF44-F1
#
_entry.id   AF-G1QF44-F1
#
_cell.length_a   1.000
_cell.length_b   1.000
_cell.length_c   1.000
_cell.angle_alpha   90.00
_cell.angle_beta   90.00
_cell.angle_gamma   90.00
#
_symmetry.space_group_name_H-M   'P 1'
#
loop_
_entity.id
_entity.type
_entity.pdbx_description
1 polymer ?
#
loop_
_entity_poly.entity_id
_entity_poly.type
_entity_poly.pdbx_seq_one_letter_code
_entity_poly.pdbx_strand_id
1 'polypeptide(L)'
;MGKDFRYYFQHPWSRLIVAYLVIFFNFLIFAEDPVSHSQTEANVIVVGNCFSFVTNKYPKGVSWRLLKVLLWLLAILIGLIAGKFLFHQRLFGQLLRLKMFREDHGSWMTMFFSTILFLFIFSHIYNMILLMDGNMGAYIITDYMGIRNESFMKVAAVGTWMGDFVTAWMVTDMMLQDKPYPDWGKSARAFWKKGNVRIILFW
;
A
#
# COMPACT_ATOMS: atom_id res chain seq x y z
N MET A 1 -13.63 9.79 37.18
CA MET A 1 -13.65 10.21 35.76
C MET A 1 -14.84 9.50 35.13
N GLY A 2 -15.84 10.25 34.63
CA GLY A 2 -17.06 9.67 34.08
C GLY A 2 -16.75 8.74 32.90
N LYS A 3 -17.55 7.67 32.73
CA LYS A 3 -17.45 6.78 31.57
C LYS A 3 -18.00 7.49 30.34
N ASP A 4 -17.20 8.38 29.76
CA ASP A 4 -17.52 9.05 28.51
C ASP A 4 -17.55 8.04 27.36
N PHE A 5 -18.21 8.37 26.26
CA PHE A 5 -18.27 7.56 25.03
C PHE A 5 -16.88 7.07 24.56
N ARG A 6 -15.84 7.89 24.78
CA ARG A 6 -14.43 7.55 24.50
C ARG A 6 -13.96 6.32 25.26
N TYR A 7 -14.40 6.12 26.51
CA TYR A 7 -14.05 4.96 27.31
C TYR A 7 -14.53 3.66 26.63
N TYR A 8 -15.77 3.64 26.15
CA TYR A 8 -16.32 2.46 25.46
C TYR A 8 -15.60 2.17 24.14
N PHE A 9 -15.29 3.19 23.33
CA PHE A 9 -14.54 3.02 22.08
C PHE A 9 -13.08 2.64 22.28
N GLN A 10 -12.48 3.06 23.38
CA GLN A 10 -11.11 2.70 23.74
C GLN A 10 -11.03 1.31 24.39
N HIS A 11 -12.16 0.68 24.71
CA HIS A 11 -12.19 -0.62 25.32
C HIS A 11 -11.53 -1.68 24.41
N PRO A 12 -10.65 -2.55 24.93
CA PRO A 12 -9.93 -3.55 24.15
C PRO A 12 -10.83 -4.43 23.29
N TRP A 13 -11.96 -4.93 23.84
CA TRP A 13 -12.95 -5.68 23.08
C TRP A 13 -13.50 -4.91 21.87
N SER A 14 -13.84 -3.62 22.02
CA SER A 14 -14.36 -2.83 20.91
C SER A 14 -13.33 -2.72 19.79
N ARG A 15 -12.06 -2.50 20.13
CA ARG A 15 -10.97 -2.35 19.15
C ARG A 15 -10.66 -3.66 18.43
N LEU A 16 -10.62 -4.77 19.17
CA LEU A 16 -10.41 -6.10 18.59
C LEU A 16 -11.57 -6.47 17.67
N ILE A 17 -12.82 -6.31 18.14
CA ILE A 17 -14.01 -6.61 17.34
C ILE A 17 -13.98 -5.83 16.03
N VAL A 18 -13.72 -4.53 16.06
CA VAL A 18 -13.63 -3.71 14.84
C VAL A 18 -12.50 -4.21 13.93
N ALA A 19 -11.31 -4.48 14.46
CA ALA A 19 -10.18 -4.95 13.67
C ALA A 19 -10.45 -6.29 12.98
N TYR A 20 -11.07 -7.26 13.67
CA TYR A 20 -11.40 -8.56 13.09
C TYR A 20 -12.64 -8.50 12.18
N LEU A 21 -13.62 -7.63 12.45
CA LEU A 21 -14.77 -7.42 11.57
C LEU A 21 -14.38 -6.82 10.23
N VAL A 22 -13.37 -5.94 10.18
CA VAL A 22 -12.84 -5.40 8.92
C VAL A 22 -12.35 -6.53 8.01
N ILE A 23 -11.63 -7.51 8.57
CA ILE A 23 -11.18 -8.70 7.82
C ILE A 23 -12.38 -9.44 7.21
N PHE A 24 -13.41 -9.66 8.02
CA PHE A 24 -14.62 -10.36 7.60
C PHE A 24 -15.39 -9.59 6.51
N PHE A 25 -15.54 -8.27 6.65
CA PHE A 25 -16.21 -7.46 5.64
C PHE A 25 -15.40 -7.36 4.35
N ASN A 26 -14.07 -7.27 4.42
CA ASN A 26 -13.21 -7.31 3.24
C ASN A 26 -13.34 -8.66 2.53
N PHE A 27 -13.40 -9.79 3.26
CA PHE A 27 -13.73 -11.10 2.68
C PHE A 27 -15.06 -11.05 1.93
N LEU A 28 -16.11 -10.51 2.55
CA LEU A 28 -17.46 -10.48 1.97
C LEU A 28 -17.51 -9.63 0.69
N ILE A 29 -16.85 -8.48 0.70
CA ILE A 29 -16.72 -7.62 -0.49
C ILE A 29 -16.05 -8.38 -1.64
N PHE A 30 -14.92 -9.06 -1.38
CA PHE A 30 -14.23 -9.80 -2.44
C PHE A 30 -14.99 -11.03 -2.92
N ALA A 31 -15.80 -11.65 -2.07
CA ALA A 31 -16.62 -12.81 -2.43
C ALA A 31 -17.86 -12.43 -3.25
N GLU A 32 -18.43 -11.25 -3.03
CA GLU A 32 -19.63 -10.78 -3.72
C GLU A 32 -19.32 -10.00 -5.01
N ASP A 33 -18.18 -9.31 -5.08
CA ASP A 33 -17.85 -8.44 -6.21
C ASP A 33 -17.72 -9.24 -7.53
N PRO A 34 -18.59 -9.01 -8.54
CA PRO A 34 -18.54 -9.73 -9.82
C PRO A 34 -17.28 -9.40 -10.64
N VAL A 35 -16.60 -8.28 -10.37
CA VAL A 35 -15.33 -7.93 -11.03
C VAL A 35 -14.23 -8.95 -10.70
N SER A 36 -14.29 -9.55 -9.51
CA SER A 36 -13.35 -10.59 -9.06
C SER A 36 -13.38 -11.86 -9.92
N HIS A 37 -14.46 -12.08 -10.67
CA HIS A 37 -14.64 -13.22 -11.58
C HIS A 37 -14.55 -12.84 -13.06
N SER A 38 -14.32 -11.55 -13.37
CA SER A 38 -14.29 -11.07 -14.74
C SER A 38 -13.02 -11.50 -15.48
N GLN A 39 -13.21 -12.01 -16.71
CA GLN A 39 -12.13 -12.35 -17.64
C GLN A 39 -11.65 -11.16 -18.47
N THR A 40 -12.25 -9.97 -18.29
CA THR A 40 -11.81 -8.76 -18.98
C THR A 40 -10.44 -8.32 -18.47
N GLU A 41 -9.70 -7.61 -19.32
CA GLU A 41 -8.41 -7.04 -18.92
C GLU A 41 -8.59 -6.00 -17.81
N ALA A 42 -7.69 -6.03 -16.83
CA ALA A 42 -7.71 -5.14 -15.70
C ALA A 42 -7.27 -3.73 -16.09
N ASN A 43 -8.17 -2.79 -15.89
CA ASN A 43 -7.94 -1.36 -16.09
C ASN A 43 -7.98 -0.68 -14.72
N VAL A 44 -6.81 -0.27 -14.24
CA VAL A 44 -6.67 0.51 -13.02
C VAL A 44 -5.95 1.79 -13.37
N ILE A 45 -6.65 2.90 -13.26
CA ILE A 45 -6.13 4.23 -13.57
C ILE A 45 -4.85 4.48 -12.75
N VAL A 46 -3.82 5.05 -13.39
CA VAL A 46 -2.48 5.30 -12.83
C VAL A 46 -1.68 4.02 -12.55
N VAL A 47 -2.18 3.12 -11.71
CA VAL A 47 -1.46 1.90 -11.31
C VAL A 47 -1.20 1.01 -12.52
N GLY A 48 -2.16 0.88 -13.41
CA GLY A 48 -2.02 0.05 -14.60
C GLY A 48 -1.03 0.62 -15.60
N ASN A 49 -0.96 1.94 -15.70
CA ASN A 49 0.06 2.64 -16.49
C ASN A 49 1.47 2.42 -15.90
N CYS A 50 1.63 2.58 -14.58
CA CYS A 50 2.89 2.28 -13.89
C CYS A 50 3.29 0.80 -14.05
N PHE A 51 2.35 -0.12 -13.89
CA PHE A 51 2.60 -1.55 -14.05
C PHE A 51 3.02 -1.86 -15.49
N SER A 52 2.26 -1.41 -16.49
CA SER A 52 2.59 -1.62 -17.90
C SER A 52 3.89 -0.92 -18.32
N PHE A 53 4.32 0.13 -17.61
CA PHE A 53 5.61 0.75 -17.82
C PHE A 53 6.77 -0.09 -17.29
N VAL A 54 6.58 -0.83 -16.20
CA VAL A 54 7.65 -1.63 -15.58
C VAL A 54 7.69 -3.06 -16.13
N THR A 55 6.53 -3.70 -16.37
CA THR A 55 6.46 -5.15 -16.59
C THR A 55 6.06 -5.56 -18.00
N ASN A 56 5.20 -4.78 -18.66
CA ASN A 56 4.61 -5.17 -19.96
C ASN A 56 5.06 -4.29 -21.12
N LYS A 57 4.54 -4.56 -22.33
CA LYS A 57 4.73 -3.74 -23.54
C LYS A 57 6.19 -3.37 -23.82
N TYR A 58 7.08 -4.36 -23.78
CA TYR A 58 8.48 -4.18 -24.14
C TYR A 58 8.65 -4.30 -25.67
N PRO A 59 9.16 -3.27 -26.36
CA PRO A 59 9.42 -3.33 -27.80
C PRO A 59 10.50 -4.34 -28.16
N LYS A 60 10.46 -4.90 -29.38
CA LYS A 60 11.40 -5.94 -29.82
C LYS A 60 12.85 -5.44 -29.90
N GLY A 61 13.05 -4.17 -30.27
CA GLY A 61 14.37 -3.54 -30.38
C GLY A 61 15.10 -3.47 -29.04
N VAL A 62 16.38 -3.85 -29.00
CA VAL A 62 17.20 -3.85 -27.77
C VAL A 62 17.35 -2.44 -27.21
N SER A 63 17.61 -1.44 -28.07
CA SER A 63 17.78 -0.04 -27.66
C SER A 63 16.55 0.51 -26.94
N TRP A 64 15.35 0.18 -27.44
CA TRP A 64 14.09 0.63 -26.85
C TRP A 64 13.78 -0.03 -25.50
N ARG A 65 14.20 -1.31 -25.32
CA ARG A 65 14.11 -1.99 -24.02
C ARG A 65 15.05 -1.36 -23.00
N LEU A 66 16.28 -1.06 -23.40
CA LEU A 66 17.26 -0.37 -22.54
C LEU A 66 16.77 1.02 -22.15
N LEU A 67 16.23 1.79 -23.10
CA LEU A 67 15.65 3.11 -22.83
C LEU A 67 14.51 3.02 -21.81
N LYS A 68 13.58 2.08 -22.01
CA LYS A 68 12.46 1.85 -21.09
C LYS A 68 12.95 1.51 -19.67
N VAL A 69 13.91 0.60 -19.56
CA VAL A 69 14.53 0.20 -18.28
C VAL A 69 15.20 1.37 -17.58
N LEU A 70 15.98 2.15 -18.32
CA LEU A 70 16.64 3.33 -17.80
C LEU A 70 15.62 4.36 -17.30
N LEU A 71 14.54 4.60 -18.05
CA LEU A 71 13.54 5.60 -17.67
C LEU A 71 12.75 5.22 -16.43
N TRP A 72 12.32 3.97 -16.27
CA TRP A 72 11.60 3.58 -15.05
C TRP A 72 12.52 3.50 -13.83
N LEU A 73 13.81 3.13 -13.99
CA LEU A 73 14.79 3.20 -12.91
C LEU A 73 15.05 4.65 -12.46
N LEU A 74 15.20 5.57 -13.41
CA LEU A 74 15.32 7.01 -13.11
C LEU A 74 14.07 7.54 -12.41
N ALA A 75 12.88 7.14 -12.86
CA ALA A 75 11.63 7.53 -12.23
C ALA A 75 11.56 7.07 -10.76
N ILE A 76 11.99 5.85 -10.46
CA ILE A 76 12.07 5.35 -9.08
C ILE A 76 13.06 6.18 -8.26
N LEU A 77 14.27 6.40 -8.78
CA LEU A 77 15.31 7.13 -8.05
C LEU A 77 14.90 8.59 -7.77
N ILE A 78 14.39 9.30 -8.78
CA ILE A 78 13.88 10.66 -8.64
C ILE A 78 12.68 10.67 -7.69
N GLY A 79 11.78 9.70 -7.80
CA GLY A 79 10.61 9.57 -6.94
C GLY A 79 10.96 9.40 -5.47
N LEU A 80 11.98 8.59 -5.14
CA LEU A 80 12.47 8.40 -3.77
C LEU A 80 13.11 9.68 -3.22
N ILE A 81 13.96 10.35 -4.01
CA ILE A 81 14.63 11.59 -3.62
C ILE A 81 13.60 12.71 -3.42
N ALA A 82 12.68 12.89 -4.38
CA ALA A 82 11.59 13.86 -4.28
C ALA A 82 10.67 13.56 -3.10
N GLY A 83 10.37 12.28 -2.86
CA GLY A 83 9.57 11.83 -1.73
C GLY A 83 10.15 12.27 -0.39
N LYS A 84 11.46 12.05 -0.21
CA LYS A 84 12.15 12.40 1.04
C LYS A 84 12.35 13.91 1.21
N PHE A 85 12.87 14.60 0.19
CA PHE A 85 13.29 15.99 0.36
C PHE A 85 12.17 17.00 0.07
N LEU A 86 11.38 16.78 -0.99
CA LEU A 86 10.33 17.73 -1.38
C LEU A 86 9.05 17.49 -0.59
N PHE A 87 8.53 16.26 -0.58
CA PHE A 87 7.26 15.98 0.08
C PHE A 87 7.41 15.87 1.59
N HIS A 88 8.28 14.98 2.07
CA HIS A 88 8.41 14.74 3.50
C HIS A 88 8.99 15.94 4.26
N GLN A 89 10.19 16.39 3.92
CA GLN A 89 10.86 17.46 4.68
C GLN A 89 10.26 18.84 4.40
N ARG A 90 10.14 19.25 3.13
CA ARG A 90 9.74 20.62 2.78
C ARG A 90 8.22 20.85 2.89
N LEU A 91 7.41 20.01 2.26
CA LEU A 91 5.95 20.20 2.25
C LEU A 91 5.32 19.85 3.61
N PHE A 92 5.52 18.62 4.10
CA PHE A 92 4.87 18.16 5.32
C PHE A 92 5.58 18.65 6.60
N GLY A 93 6.91 18.65 6.60
CA GLY A 93 7.72 19.06 7.75
C GLY A 93 7.76 20.57 7.96
N GLN A 94 8.14 21.35 6.94
CA GLN A 94 8.36 22.80 7.08
C GLN A 94 7.12 23.65 6.80
N LEU A 95 6.39 23.37 5.72
CA LEU A 95 5.26 24.19 5.27
C LEU A 95 3.98 23.90 6.08
N LEU A 96 3.58 22.62 6.16
CA LEU A 96 2.38 22.20 6.89
C LEU A 96 2.64 21.91 8.38
N ARG A 97 3.91 21.80 8.79
CA ARG A 97 4.35 21.57 10.19
C ARG A 97 3.61 20.43 10.89
N LEU A 98 3.35 19.36 10.16
CA LEU A 98 2.60 18.21 10.67
C LEU A 98 3.45 17.44 11.68
N LYS A 99 2.93 17.30 12.91
CA LYS A 99 3.64 16.60 14.00
C LYS A 99 3.96 15.14 13.67
N MET A 100 3.18 14.53 12.77
CA MET A 100 3.37 13.14 12.30
C MET A 100 4.67 12.92 11.51
N PHE A 101 5.21 13.95 10.85
CA PHE A 101 6.39 13.84 9.97
C PHE A 101 7.66 14.43 10.61
N ARG A 102 7.68 14.60 11.94
CA ARG A 102 8.92 14.91 12.66
C ARG A 102 9.78 13.64 12.76
N GLU A 103 11.11 13.79 12.84
CA GLU A 103 12.05 12.68 13.03
C GLU A 103 11.98 11.58 11.95
N ASP A 104 11.68 11.94 10.70
CA ASP A 104 11.54 11.02 9.56
C ASP A 104 10.44 9.94 9.71
N HIS A 105 9.53 10.07 10.69
CA HIS A 105 8.38 9.19 10.84
C HIS A 105 7.46 9.25 9.62
N GLY A 106 7.09 8.08 9.08
CA GLY A 106 6.23 7.99 7.89
C GLY A 106 6.92 8.36 6.56
N SER A 107 8.21 8.65 6.55
CA SER A 107 8.98 9.00 5.34
C SER A 107 8.91 7.90 4.26
N TRP A 108 8.88 6.64 4.68
CA TRP A 108 8.77 5.49 3.76
C TRP A 108 7.49 5.51 2.92
N MET A 109 6.35 5.83 3.54
CA MET A 109 5.06 5.92 2.85
C MET A 109 5.05 7.09 1.85
N THR A 110 5.62 8.24 2.24
CA THR A 110 5.71 9.40 1.34
C THR A 110 6.65 9.14 0.16
N MET A 111 7.75 8.41 0.39
CA MET A 111 8.65 7.98 -0.69
C MET A 111 7.93 7.03 -1.65
N PHE A 112 7.18 6.05 -1.13
CA PHE A 112 6.41 5.11 -1.94
C PHE A 112 5.39 5.81 -2.87
N PHE A 113 4.54 6.69 -2.34
CA PHE A 113 3.55 7.40 -3.16
C PHE A 113 4.20 8.37 -4.16
N SER A 114 5.28 9.04 -3.76
CA SER A 114 6.06 9.88 -4.68
C SER A 114 6.63 9.05 -5.82
N THR A 115 7.17 7.87 -5.56
CA THR A 115 7.66 6.96 -6.61
C THR A 115 6.56 6.55 -7.60
N ILE A 116 5.34 6.26 -7.13
CA ILE A 116 4.20 5.97 -8.03
C ILE A 116 3.89 7.18 -8.92
N LEU A 117 3.86 8.38 -8.35
CA LEU A 117 3.62 9.62 -9.10
C LEU A 117 4.67 9.85 -10.18
N PHE A 118 5.95 9.68 -9.85
CA PHE A 118 7.03 9.86 -10.82
C PHE A 118 7.05 8.77 -11.89
N LEU A 119 6.74 7.51 -11.55
CA LEU A 119 6.56 6.44 -12.55
C LEU A 119 5.45 6.78 -13.55
N PHE A 120 4.34 7.36 -13.07
CA PHE A 120 3.25 7.79 -13.93
C PHE A 120 3.63 8.96 -14.85
N ILE A 121 4.36 9.95 -14.33
CA ILE A 121 4.86 11.06 -15.16
C ILE A 121 5.84 10.53 -16.23
N PHE A 122 6.77 9.67 -15.85
CA PHE A 122 7.75 9.10 -16.77
C PHE A 122 7.13 8.16 -17.81
N SER A 123 6.07 7.44 -17.48
CA SER A 123 5.36 6.62 -18.45
C SER A 123 4.70 7.47 -19.55
N HIS A 124 4.18 8.65 -19.20
CA HIS A 124 3.69 9.62 -20.17
C HIS A 124 4.82 10.25 -21.00
N ILE A 125 5.96 10.57 -20.39
CA ILE A 125 7.15 11.03 -21.13
C ILE A 125 7.60 9.96 -22.13
N TYR A 126 7.65 8.70 -21.72
CA TYR A 126 8.00 7.59 -22.60
C TYR A 126 7.01 7.43 -23.77
N ASN A 127 5.70 7.56 -23.50
CA ASN A 127 4.69 7.55 -24.55
C ASN A 127 4.90 8.70 -25.56
N MET A 128 5.25 9.91 -25.11
CA MET A 128 5.58 11.01 -26.02
C MET A 128 6.77 10.68 -26.92
N ILE A 129 7.82 10.07 -26.37
CA ILE A 129 9.00 9.64 -27.14
C ILE A 129 8.61 8.58 -28.19
N LEU A 130 7.76 7.62 -27.83
CA LEU A 130 7.28 6.61 -28.78
C LEU A 130 6.41 7.20 -29.90
N LEU A 131 5.59 8.21 -29.58
CA LEU A 131 4.76 8.89 -30.57
C LEU A 131 5.58 9.69 -31.59
N MET A 132 6.74 10.23 -31.19
CA MET A 132 7.65 10.93 -32.11
C MET A 132 8.26 10.00 -33.18
N ASP A 133 8.41 8.71 -32.90
CA ASP A 133 8.91 7.71 -33.86
C ASP A 133 7.82 7.23 -34.84
N GLY A 134 6.54 7.47 -34.55
CA GLY A 134 5.40 7.25 -35.45
C GLY A 134 4.98 5.79 -35.69
N ASN A 135 5.89 4.81 -35.54
CA ASN A 135 5.63 3.40 -35.87
C ASN A 135 5.45 2.47 -34.64
N MET A 136 5.33 3.04 -33.43
CA MET A 136 5.36 2.29 -32.16
C MET A 136 4.01 2.24 -31.43
N GLY A 137 2.90 2.47 -32.13
CA GLY A 137 1.54 2.53 -31.55
C GLY A 137 1.16 1.32 -30.68
N ALA A 138 1.61 0.11 -31.05
CA ALA A 138 1.34 -1.11 -30.31
C ALA A 138 2.01 -1.19 -28.92
N TYR A 139 3.05 -0.38 -28.67
CA TYR A 139 3.82 -0.38 -27.42
C TYR A 139 3.47 0.78 -26.49
N ILE A 140 2.51 1.63 -26.89
CA ILE A 140 2.03 2.74 -26.07
C ILE A 140 1.48 2.20 -24.75
N ILE A 141 1.96 2.77 -23.66
CA ILE A 141 1.57 2.40 -22.30
C ILE A 141 0.18 2.97 -22.03
N THR A 142 -0.68 2.15 -21.46
CA THR A 142 -2.09 2.45 -21.16
C THR A 142 -2.41 2.00 -19.75
N ASP A 143 -3.59 2.36 -19.24
CA ASP A 143 -4.08 1.89 -17.92
C ASP A 143 -4.42 0.39 -17.90
N TYR A 144 -4.46 -0.25 -19.07
CA TYR A 144 -4.60 -1.70 -19.21
C TYR A 144 -3.31 -2.44 -18.81
N MET A 145 -3.44 -3.31 -17.81
CA MET A 145 -2.31 -4.00 -17.18
C MET A 145 -1.79 -5.22 -17.92
N GLY A 146 -2.47 -5.74 -18.94
CA GLY A 146 -2.13 -7.03 -19.58
C GLY A 146 -2.48 -8.26 -18.74
N ILE A 147 -3.13 -8.07 -17.58
CA ILE A 147 -3.55 -9.11 -16.65
C ILE A 147 -5.08 -9.10 -16.57
N ARG A 148 -5.70 -10.27 -16.41
CA ARG A 148 -7.16 -10.39 -16.23
C ARG A 148 -7.59 -9.86 -14.86
N ASN A 149 -8.78 -9.28 -14.80
CA ASN A 149 -9.38 -8.79 -13.55
C ASN A 149 -9.41 -9.87 -12.46
N GLU A 150 -9.77 -11.11 -12.78
CA GLU A 150 -9.73 -12.22 -11.83
C GLU A 150 -8.36 -12.37 -11.14
N SER A 151 -7.28 -12.39 -11.93
CA SER A 151 -5.94 -12.59 -11.38
C SER A 151 -5.49 -11.39 -10.56
N PHE A 152 -5.79 -10.16 -11.03
CA PHE A 152 -5.49 -8.94 -10.30
C PHE A 152 -6.24 -8.90 -8.97
N MET A 153 -7.54 -9.19 -8.96
CA MET A 153 -8.38 -9.18 -7.77
C MET A 153 -7.97 -10.24 -6.74
N LYS A 154 -7.53 -11.42 -7.17
CA LYS A 154 -6.97 -12.43 -6.25
C LYS A 154 -5.70 -11.93 -5.57
N VAL A 155 -4.78 -11.30 -6.32
CA VAL A 155 -3.56 -10.72 -5.74
C VAL A 155 -3.90 -9.56 -4.79
N ALA A 156 -4.83 -8.70 -5.17
CA ALA A 156 -5.30 -7.61 -4.33
C ALA A 156 -5.95 -8.13 -3.04
N ALA A 157 -6.81 -9.16 -3.12
CA ALA A 157 -7.46 -9.77 -1.97
C ALA A 157 -6.45 -10.38 -0.99
N VAL A 158 -5.45 -11.12 -1.49
CA VAL A 158 -4.37 -11.66 -0.66
C VAL A 158 -3.58 -10.53 0.01
N GLY A 159 -3.26 -9.46 -0.73
CA GLY A 159 -2.56 -8.30 -0.20
C GLY A 159 -3.35 -7.59 0.90
N THR A 160 -4.65 -7.36 0.68
CA THR A 160 -5.55 -6.76 1.67
C THR A 160 -5.67 -7.64 2.90
N TRP A 161 -5.90 -8.94 2.76
CA TRP A 161 -6.01 -9.85 3.91
C TRP A 161 -4.71 -9.93 4.71
N MET A 162 -3.56 -9.95 4.05
CA MET A 162 -2.27 -9.92 4.73
C MET A 162 -2.12 -8.61 5.52
N GLY A 163 -2.44 -7.46 4.93
CA GLY A 163 -2.37 -6.16 5.60
C GLY A 163 -3.35 -6.06 6.78
N ASP A 164 -4.58 -6.55 6.61
CA ASP A 164 -5.59 -6.57 7.66
C ASP A 164 -5.21 -7.51 8.81
N PHE A 165 -4.66 -8.68 8.48
CA PHE A 165 -4.19 -9.64 9.48
C PHE A 165 -3.05 -9.06 10.31
N VAL A 166 -2.04 -8.45 9.66
CA VAL A 166 -0.95 -7.74 10.35
C VAL A 166 -1.52 -6.64 11.24
N THR A 167 -2.46 -5.84 10.73
CA THR A 167 -3.11 -4.77 11.51
C THR A 167 -3.86 -5.31 12.72
N ALA A 168 -4.65 -6.37 12.56
CA ALA A 168 -5.38 -7.00 13.66
C ALA A 168 -4.42 -7.58 14.71
N TRP A 169 -3.29 -8.15 14.28
CA TRP A 169 -2.24 -8.61 15.16
C TRP A 169 -1.60 -7.45 15.93
N MET A 170 -1.27 -6.34 15.27
CA MET A 170 -0.73 -5.12 15.90
C MET A 170 -1.69 -4.54 16.95
N VAL A 171 -2.99 -4.48 16.64
CA VAL A 171 -4.02 -4.06 17.59
C VAL A 171 -4.07 -5.03 18.77
N THR A 172 -3.96 -6.33 18.52
CA THR A 172 -3.92 -7.36 19.57
C THR A 172 -2.71 -7.19 20.50
N ASP A 173 -1.51 -6.98 19.95
CA ASP A 173 -0.29 -6.72 20.75
C ASP A 173 -0.46 -5.45 21.61
N MET A 174 -0.96 -4.37 21.00
CA MET A 174 -1.22 -3.10 21.70
C MET A 174 -2.22 -3.29 22.85
N MET A 175 -3.31 -4.03 22.63
CA MET A 175 -4.34 -4.26 23.65
C MET A 175 -3.84 -5.14 24.80
N LEU A 176 -3.03 -6.15 24.51
CA LEU A 176 -2.44 -7.02 25.54
C LEU A 176 -1.40 -6.27 26.39
N GLN A 177 -0.81 -5.19 25.87
CA GLN A 177 0.10 -4.31 26.61
C GLN A 177 -0.60 -3.17 27.36
N ASP A 178 -1.84 -2.85 27.01
CA ASP A 178 -2.52 -1.64 27.47
C ASP A 178 -2.77 -1.62 29.00
N LYS A 179 -2.65 -0.45 29.63
CA LYS A 179 -2.76 -0.27 31.10
C LYS A 179 -4.14 0.18 31.65
N PRO A 180 -5.03 0.88 30.90
CA PRO A 180 -6.24 1.48 31.46
C PRO A 180 -7.35 0.47 31.79
N TYR A 181 -7.26 -0.78 31.30
CA TYR A 181 -8.21 -1.86 31.58
C TYR A 181 -7.51 -3.03 32.29
N PRO A 182 -7.16 -2.89 33.59
CA PRO A 182 -6.41 -3.91 34.31
C PRO A 182 -7.20 -5.22 34.48
N ASP A 183 -8.53 -5.15 34.50
CA ASP A 183 -9.39 -6.33 34.68
C ASP A 183 -9.60 -7.14 33.39
N TRP A 184 -9.29 -6.55 32.24
CA TRP A 184 -9.51 -7.19 30.95
C TRP A 184 -8.38 -8.17 30.61
N GLY A 185 -8.75 -9.39 30.22
CA GLY A 185 -7.84 -10.37 29.60
C GLY A 185 -6.69 -10.84 30.49
N LYS A 186 -6.82 -10.86 31.82
CA LYS A 186 -5.73 -11.15 32.78
C LYS A 186 -4.86 -12.36 32.39
N SER A 187 -5.48 -13.48 32.05
CA SER A 187 -4.77 -14.71 31.66
C SER A 187 -4.05 -14.57 30.32
N ALA A 188 -4.70 -13.98 29.31
CA ALA A 188 -4.11 -13.75 28.00
C ALA A 188 -2.93 -12.77 28.08
N ARG A 189 -3.04 -11.73 28.91
CA ARG A 189 -1.97 -10.75 29.16
C ARG A 189 -0.79 -11.36 29.92
N ALA A 190 -1.08 -12.19 30.93
CA ALA A 190 -0.04 -12.90 31.67
C ALA A 190 0.74 -13.85 30.76
N PHE A 191 0.03 -14.56 29.87
CA PHE A 191 0.65 -15.41 28.85
C PHE A 191 1.48 -14.60 27.84
N TRP A 192 0.91 -13.52 27.28
CA TRP A 192 1.58 -12.69 26.28
C TRP A 192 2.86 -12.05 26.79
N LYS A 193 2.89 -11.65 28.06
CA LYS A 193 4.06 -11.04 28.72
C LYS A 193 5.04 -12.07 29.29
N LYS A 194 4.75 -13.38 29.20
CA LYS A 194 5.60 -14.42 29.77
C LYS A 194 6.77 -14.73 28.84
N GLY A 195 7.99 -14.45 29.31
CA GLY A 195 9.23 -14.77 28.60
C GLY A 195 9.26 -14.17 27.19
N ASN A 196 9.63 -14.98 26.21
CA ASN A 196 9.78 -14.55 24.82
C ASN A 196 8.56 -14.87 23.94
N VAL A 197 7.41 -15.21 24.52
CA VAL A 197 6.19 -15.58 23.78
C VAL A 197 5.77 -14.49 22.79
N ARG A 198 5.82 -13.23 23.22
CA ARG A 198 5.55 -12.08 22.35
C ARG A 198 6.51 -12.03 21.16
N ILE A 199 7.80 -12.30 21.36
CA ILE A 199 8.77 -12.27 20.27
C ILE A 199 8.41 -13.38 19.30
N ILE A 200 8.30 -14.63 19.76
CA ILE A 200 8.04 -15.79 18.89
C ILE A 200 6.72 -15.68 18.10
N LEU A 201 5.68 -15.09 18.69
CA LEU A 201 4.36 -15.00 18.05
C LEU A 201 4.13 -13.71 17.24
N PHE A 202 4.99 -12.70 17.38
CA PHE A 202 4.76 -11.37 16.80
C PHE A 202 5.93 -10.84 15.96
N TRP A 203 7.18 -11.22 16.29
CA TRP A 203 8.42 -10.73 15.69
C TRP A 203 9.19 -11.87 15.02
#